data_AF-A0A6A5GXV3-F1
#
_entry.id   AF-A0A6A5GXV3-F1
#
_cell.length_a   1.000
_cell.length_b   1.000
_cell.length_c   1.000
_cell.angle_alpha   90.00
_cell.angle_beta   90.00
_cell.angle_gamma   90.00
#
_symmetry.space_group_name_H-M   'P 1'
#
loop_
_entity.id
_entity.type
_entity.pdbx_description
1 polymer ?
#
loop_
_entity_poly.entity_id
_entity_poly.type
_entity_poly.pdbx_seq_one_letter_code
_entity_poly.pdbx_strand_id
1 'polypeptide(L)'
;MNCLELFLLENCFTGAEIKRLLQHWAIGGFKRLKYFQLDVEDFNMEDVLGELTHTRMTEKREYKCNIGRSVSFSDRLITRNDGVVASFQYVQQYRRVEFGVWPDSEGNEY
;
A
#
# COMPACT_ATOMS: atom_id res chain seq x y z
N MET A 1 -8.60 3.64 14.50
CA MET A 1 -7.45 2.73 14.69
C MET A 1 -6.18 3.56 14.81
N ASN A 2 -5.41 3.42 15.89
CA ASN A 2 -4.14 4.14 16.12
C ASN A 2 -2.95 3.28 15.68
N CYS A 3 -2.94 2.86 14.42
CA CYS A 3 -1.94 1.93 13.89
C CYS A 3 -1.11 2.60 12.79
N LEU A 4 0.22 2.56 12.94
CA LEU A 4 1.16 3.09 11.95
C LEU A 4 1.51 2.00 10.93
N GLU A 5 1.73 0.77 11.37
CA GLU A 5 2.13 -0.33 10.47
C GLU A 5 1.33 -1.60 10.76
N LEU A 6 0.84 -2.27 9.71
CA LEU A 6 0.05 -3.49 9.79
C LEU A 6 0.75 -4.63 9.05
N PHE A 7 1.06 -5.72 9.75
CA PHE A 7 1.63 -6.94 9.17
C PHE A 7 0.70 -8.10 9.49
N LEU A 8 0.04 -8.67 8.47
CA LEU A 8 -0.84 -9.82 8.63
C LEU A 8 -0.45 -10.88 7.61
N LEU A 9 0.48 -11.74 8.00
CA LEU A 9 1.12 -12.75 7.14
C LEU A 9 0.48 -14.14 7.27
N GLU A 10 -0.48 -14.31 8.17
CA GLU A 10 -1.19 -15.59 8.37
C GLU A 10 -2.68 -15.49 8.02
N ASN A 11 -3.15 -14.30 7.62
CA ASN A 11 -4.52 -14.09 7.17
C ASN A 11 -4.49 -13.82 5.66
N CYS A 12 -5.20 -14.64 4.91
CA CYS A 12 -5.38 -14.48 3.47
C CYS A 12 -6.54 -13.52 3.19
N PHE A 13 -6.23 -12.36 2.61
CA PHE A 13 -7.24 -11.39 2.19
C PHE A 13 -7.66 -11.62 0.74
N THR A 14 -8.93 -11.40 0.47
CA THR A 14 -9.46 -11.38 -0.90
C THR A 14 -9.18 -10.04 -1.58
N GLY A 15 -9.16 -10.03 -2.92
CA GLY A 15 -9.09 -8.77 -3.68
C GLY A 15 -10.17 -7.77 -3.27
N ALA A 16 -11.39 -8.23 -2.97
CA ALA A 16 -12.49 -7.37 -2.52
C ALA A 16 -12.21 -6.70 -1.16
N GLU A 17 -11.53 -7.38 -0.23
CA GLU A 17 -11.15 -6.80 1.06
C GLU A 17 -10.04 -5.76 0.90
N ILE A 18 -9.04 -6.04 0.06
CA ILE A 18 -7.99 -5.06 -0.26
C ILE A 18 -8.59 -3.83 -0.96
N LYS A 19 -9.49 -4.04 -1.91
CA LYS A 19 -10.23 -2.96 -2.59
C LYS A 19 -10.94 -2.06 -1.59
N ARG A 20 -11.72 -2.65 -0.66
CA ARG A 20 -12.42 -1.90 0.40
C ARG A 20 -11.46 -1.14 1.31
N LEU A 21 -10.34 -1.76 1.68
CA LEU A 21 -9.33 -1.13 2.53
C LEU A 21 -8.71 0.10 1.85
N LEU A 22 -8.35 -0.01 0.58
CA LEU A 22 -7.77 1.09 -0.20
C LEU A 22 -8.79 2.19 -0.48
N GLN A 23 -10.04 1.85 -0.82
CA GLN A 23 -11.12 2.82 -0.97
C GLN A 23 -11.37 3.59 0.33
N HIS A 24 -11.39 2.90 1.46
CA HIS A 24 -11.54 3.56 2.76
C HIS A 24 -10.37 4.48 3.07
N TRP A 25 -9.14 4.07 2.77
CA TRP A 25 -7.96 4.92 2.89
C TRP A 25 -8.04 6.15 1.96
N ALA A 26 -8.46 5.98 0.70
CA ALA A 26 -8.55 7.04 -0.30
C ALA A 26 -9.47 8.21 0.09
N ILE A 27 -10.51 7.94 0.89
CA ILE A 27 -11.42 8.97 1.42
C ILE A 27 -11.00 9.53 2.79
N GLY A 28 -9.76 9.27 3.24
CA GLY A 28 -9.22 9.77 4.51
C GLY A 28 -9.47 8.84 5.71
N GLY A 29 -9.88 7.60 5.47
CA GLY A 29 -9.81 6.53 6.46
C GLY A 29 -8.37 6.18 6.80
N PHE A 30 -8.15 5.55 7.96
CA PHE A 30 -6.82 5.13 8.41
C PHE A 30 -5.73 6.21 8.28
N LYS A 31 -6.02 7.47 8.65
CA LYS A 31 -5.09 8.61 8.45
C LYS A 31 -3.66 8.40 8.96
N ARG A 32 -3.50 7.56 9.98
CA ARG A 32 -2.21 7.27 10.61
C ARG A 32 -1.47 6.08 9.99
N LEU A 33 -2.12 5.30 9.13
CA LEU A 33 -1.51 4.14 8.49
C LEU A 33 -0.37 4.61 7.58
N LYS A 34 0.80 4.06 7.82
CA LYS A 34 2.04 4.30 7.09
C LYS A 34 2.45 3.12 6.25
N TYR A 35 2.25 1.89 6.72
CA TYR A 35 2.65 0.71 5.97
C TYR A 35 1.70 -0.45 6.20
N PHE A 36 1.46 -1.26 5.18
CA PHE A 36 0.98 -2.62 5.38
C PHE A 36 1.59 -3.63 4.43
N GLN A 37 1.67 -4.87 4.90
CA GLN A 37 1.96 -6.06 4.12
C GLN A 37 0.94 -7.14 4.46
N LEU A 38 0.21 -7.62 3.46
CA LEU A 38 -0.89 -8.57 3.61
C LEU A 38 -0.74 -9.71 2.59
N ASP A 39 -0.99 -10.94 3.03
CA ASP A 39 -1.09 -12.10 2.14
C ASP A 39 -2.47 -12.10 1.47
N VAL A 40 -2.55 -12.45 0.18
CA VAL A 40 -3.77 -12.35 -0.61
C VAL A 40 -4.04 -13.59 -1.45
N GLU A 41 -5.33 -13.84 -1.75
CA GLU A 41 -5.77 -14.87 -2.68
C GLU A 41 -6.60 -14.28 -3.83
N ASP A 42 -6.45 -14.88 -5.01
CA ASP A 42 -7.13 -14.49 -6.25
C ASP A 42 -7.09 -12.98 -6.52
N PHE A 43 -5.91 -12.39 -6.28
CA PHE A 43 -5.71 -10.94 -6.36
C PHE A 43 -5.56 -10.45 -7.81
N ASN A 44 -6.44 -9.53 -8.20
CA ASN A 44 -6.33 -8.78 -9.46
C ASN A 44 -6.06 -7.29 -9.15
N MET A 45 -4.88 -6.81 -9.51
CA MET A 45 -4.46 -5.44 -9.23
C MET A 45 -5.35 -4.40 -9.90
N GLU A 46 -5.72 -4.62 -11.17
CA GLU A 46 -6.47 -3.61 -11.94
C GLU A 46 -7.91 -3.47 -11.42
N ASP A 47 -8.55 -4.56 -10.99
CA ASP A 47 -9.87 -4.51 -10.34
C ASP A 47 -9.83 -3.78 -8.99
N VAL A 48 -8.77 -4.03 -8.21
CA VAL A 48 -8.57 -3.40 -6.89
C VAL A 48 -8.33 -1.90 -7.00
N LEU A 49 -7.61 -1.47 -8.04
CA LEU A 49 -7.24 -0.06 -8.23
C LEU A 49 -8.22 0.73 -9.08
N GLY A 50 -9.14 0.10 -9.81
CA GLY A 50 -9.91 0.75 -10.88
C GLY A 50 -10.74 1.99 -10.50
N GLU A 51 -11.10 2.16 -9.22
CA GLU A 51 -11.84 3.33 -8.71
C GLU A 51 -10.95 4.35 -7.98
N LEU A 52 -9.64 4.07 -7.86
CA LEU A 52 -8.69 4.91 -7.15
C LEU A 52 -7.95 5.82 -8.13
N THR A 53 -7.51 6.98 -7.65
CA THR A 53 -6.58 7.81 -8.41
C THR A 53 -5.18 7.19 -8.29
N HIS A 54 -4.68 6.63 -9.39
CA HIS A 54 -3.36 5.99 -9.40
C HIS A 54 -2.58 6.21 -10.69
N THR A 55 -1.25 6.09 -10.61
CA THR A 55 -0.34 6.17 -11.74
C THR A 55 0.71 5.05 -11.67
N ARG A 56 1.40 4.78 -12.78
CA ARG A 56 2.55 3.87 -12.79
C ARG A 56 3.79 4.61 -12.33
N MET A 57 4.63 3.94 -11.54
CA MET A 57 5.96 4.43 -11.21
C MET A 57 6.88 4.37 -12.42
N THR A 58 7.72 5.40 -12.60
CA THR A 58 8.76 5.44 -13.63
C THR A 58 10.10 4.87 -13.15
N GLU A 59 10.27 4.80 -11.84
CA GLU A 59 11.51 4.40 -11.19
C GLU A 59 11.25 3.71 -9.85
N LYS A 60 12.23 2.92 -9.44
CA LYS A 60 12.21 2.17 -8.19
C LYS A 60 12.46 3.11 -7.02
N ARG A 61 11.70 2.95 -5.94
CA ARG A 61 11.85 3.69 -4.69
C ARG A 61 12.12 2.76 -3.53
N GLU A 62 12.98 3.19 -2.62
CA GLU A 62 13.13 2.54 -1.32
C GLU A 62 12.26 3.24 -0.30
N TYR A 63 11.49 2.45 0.43
CA TYR A 63 10.64 2.87 1.54
C TYR A 63 11.24 2.35 2.85
N LYS A 64 11.49 3.24 3.81
CA LYS A 64 11.92 2.88 5.15
C LYS A 64 10.70 2.69 6.06
N CYS A 65 10.48 1.47 6.52
CA CYS A 65 9.50 1.15 7.55
C CYS A 65 10.03 1.54 8.94
N ASN A 66 9.14 1.88 9.86
CA ASN A 66 9.45 2.22 11.25
C ASN A 66 10.10 1.06 12.02
N ILE A 67 9.89 -0.20 11.58
CA ILE A 67 10.53 -1.39 12.17
C ILE A 67 11.95 -1.66 11.64
N GLY A 68 12.58 -0.70 10.95
CA GLY A 68 13.95 -0.82 10.43
C GLY A 68 14.10 -1.70 9.19
N ARG A 69 12.97 -2.06 8.56
CA ARG A 69 12.95 -2.78 7.27
C ARG A 69 12.92 -1.80 6.12
N SER A 70 13.63 -2.11 5.04
CA SER A 70 13.47 -1.43 3.76
C SER A 70 12.66 -2.28 2.81
N VAL A 71 11.72 -1.66 2.12
CA VAL A 71 10.89 -2.28 1.07
C VAL A 71 11.08 -1.47 -0.18
N SER A 72 11.10 -2.12 -1.34
CA SER A 72 11.22 -1.38 -2.59
C SER A 72 9.98 -1.47 -3.44
N PHE A 73 9.52 -0.30 -3.88
CA PHE A 73 8.34 -0.11 -4.70
C PHE A 73 8.72 0.29 -6.12
N SER A 74 8.05 -0.29 -7.12
CA SER A 74 8.28 0.07 -8.53
C SER A 74 7.05 -0.08 -9.41
N ASP A 75 5.83 -0.12 -8.84
CA ASP A 75 4.63 -0.45 -9.61
C ASP A 75 3.61 0.69 -9.66
N ARG A 76 2.85 0.94 -8.58
CA ARG A 76 1.77 1.93 -8.57
C ARG A 76 1.98 2.98 -7.48
N LEU A 77 1.62 4.23 -7.81
CA LEU A 77 1.35 5.28 -6.84
C LEU A 77 -0.16 5.49 -6.75
N ILE A 78 -0.69 5.50 -5.54
CA ILE A 78 -2.09 5.79 -5.24
C ILE A 78 -2.15 7.15 -4.54
N THR A 79 -3.01 8.04 -5.02
CA THR A 79 -3.22 9.36 -4.44
C THR A 79 -4.53 9.39 -3.67
N ARG A 80 -4.46 9.77 -2.40
CA ARG A 80 -5.61 10.03 -1.53
C ARG A 80 -6.23 11.37 -1.87
N ASN A 81 -7.51 11.57 -1.54
CA ASN A 81 -8.24 12.79 -1.86
C ASN A 81 -7.64 14.08 -1.28
N ASP A 82 -6.80 13.98 -0.25
CA ASP A 82 -6.10 15.12 0.37
C ASP A 82 -4.68 15.33 -0.19
N GLY A 83 -4.31 14.63 -1.27
CA GLY A 83 -3.01 14.72 -1.94
C GLY A 83 -1.93 13.83 -1.34
N VAL A 84 -2.20 13.10 -0.24
CA VAL A 84 -1.24 12.14 0.31
C VAL A 84 -1.08 10.96 -0.65
N VAL A 85 0.17 10.56 -0.90
CA VAL A 85 0.49 9.49 -1.83
C VAL A 85 1.03 8.26 -1.11
N ALA A 86 0.69 7.10 -1.66
CA ALA A 86 1.23 5.83 -1.23
C ALA A 86 1.74 5.03 -2.43
N SER A 87 2.83 4.32 -2.25
CA SER A 87 3.23 3.26 -3.17
C SER A 87 2.45 1.98 -2.89
N PHE A 88 2.10 1.25 -3.94
CA PHE A 88 1.38 -0.01 -3.87
C PHE A 88 1.93 -0.99 -4.90
N GLN A 89 2.09 -2.25 -4.51
CA GLN A 89 2.52 -3.31 -5.42
C GLN A 89 2.02 -4.69 -4.99
N TYR A 90 2.00 -5.61 -5.95
CA TYR A 90 1.67 -7.02 -5.74
C TYR A 90 2.89 -7.88 -6.06
N VAL A 91 3.42 -8.55 -5.04
CA VAL A 91 4.56 -9.45 -5.16
C VAL A 91 4.04 -10.88 -5.38
N GLN A 92 3.87 -11.24 -6.66
CA GLN A 92 3.25 -12.50 -7.08
C GLN A 92 3.94 -13.74 -6.49
N GLN A 93 5.28 -13.74 -6.38
CA GLN A 93 6.04 -14.87 -5.83
C GLN A 93 5.60 -15.26 -4.41
N TYR A 94 5.14 -14.29 -3.62
CA TYR A 94 4.72 -14.50 -2.24
C TYR A 94 3.22 -14.32 -2.05
N ARG A 95 2.46 -14.06 -3.13
CA ARG A 95 1.04 -13.68 -3.08
C ARG A 95 0.78 -12.58 -2.05
N ARG A 96 1.58 -11.50 -2.11
CA ARG A 96 1.57 -10.42 -1.12
C ARG A 96 1.29 -9.07 -1.73
N VAL A 97 0.46 -8.27 -1.08
CA VAL A 97 0.36 -6.85 -1.37
C VAL A 97 1.18 -6.06 -0.36
N GLU A 98 1.90 -5.07 -0.87
CA GLU A 98 2.66 -4.13 -0.06
C GLU A 98 2.16 -2.72 -0.35
N PHE A 99 2.08 -1.92 0.70
CA PHE A 99 1.60 -0.55 0.66
C PHE A 99 2.41 0.32 1.61
N GLY A 100 2.90 1.46 1.12
CA GLY A 100 3.68 2.41 1.91
C GLY A 100 3.25 3.85 1.64
N VAL A 101 2.87 4.58 2.69
CA VAL A 101 2.44 5.98 2.62
C VAL A 101 3.62 6.91 2.86
N TRP A 102 3.79 7.87 1.96
CA TRP A 102 4.87 8.84 2.00
C TRP A 102 4.50 10.09 2.82
N PRO A 103 5.50 10.82 3.35
CA PRO A 103 6.90 10.41 3.45
C PRO A 103 7.07 9.19 4.39
N ASP A 104 8.15 8.45 4.20
CA ASP A 104 8.48 7.25 4.98
C ASP A 104 8.93 7.59 6.42
N SER A 105 9.44 6.62 7.18
CA SER A 105 9.86 6.84 8.57
C SER A 105 11.06 7.78 8.74
N GLU A 106 11.87 7.96 7.69
CA GLU A 106 13.05 8.83 7.69
C GLU A 106 12.78 10.19 7.02
N GLY A 107 11.57 10.39 6.48
CA GLY A 107 11.18 11.62 5.80
C GLY A 107 11.45 11.61 4.29
N ASN A 108 11.78 10.46 3.70
CA ASN A 108 11.99 10.36 2.25
C ASN A 108 10.66 10.45 1.49
N GLU A 109 10.70 11.01 0.29
CA GLU A 109 9.56 11.14 -0.63
C GLU A 109 9.66 10.15 -1.81
N TYR A 110 8.65 10.12 -2.68
CA TYR A 110 8.43 9.15 -3.76
C TYR A 110 8.67 9.70 -5.16
#